data_AF-A0A7S3TZ15-F1
#
_entry.id   AF-A0A7S3TZ15-F1
#
_cell.length_a   1.000
_cell.length_b   1.000
_cell.length_c   1.000
_cell.angle_alpha   90.00
_cell.angle_beta   90.00
_cell.angle_gamma   90.00
#
_symmetry.space_group_name_H-M   'P 1'
#
loop_
_entity.id
_entity.type
_entity.pdbx_description
1 polymer ?
#
loop_
_entity_poly.entity_id
_entity_poly.type
_entity_poly.pdbx_seq_one_letter_code
_entity_poly.pdbx_strand_id
1 'polypeptide(L)'
;MVWAQTPSEGPGAVLRDSDFAKRQPAPGSKYELWRELEELVMGCFNREGSQVKGFIVAASAMYGDGELTFGPMFQNAWCGVQEHKILAPGTNRVPLVHVRDMARLVRQV
;
A
#
# COMPACT_ATOMS: atom_id res chain seq x y z
N MET A 1 -0.14 -0.70 -3.37
CA MET A 1 -1.19 -1.74 -3.26
C MET A 1 -2.40 -1.17 -2.56
N VAL A 2 -3.56 -1.16 -3.20
CA VAL A 2 -4.78 -0.59 -2.64
C VAL A 2 -5.90 -1.61 -2.72
N TRP A 3 -6.57 -1.81 -1.59
CA TRP A 3 -7.79 -2.62 -1.44
C TRP A 3 -9.05 -1.76 -1.47
N ALA A 4 -8.90 -0.43 -1.42
CA ALA A 4 -10.01 0.50 -1.43
C ALA A 4 -10.84 0.30 -2.70
N GLN A 5 -12.16 0.14 -2.52
CA GLN A 5 -13.13 -0.11 -3.60
C GLN A 5 -12.97 -1.45 -4.33
N THR A 6 -12.12 -2.36 -3.85
CA THR A 6 -12.15 -3.75 -4.32
C THR A 6 -13.48 -4.38 -3.90
N PRO A 7 -14.24 -4.98 -4.83
CA PRO A 7 -15.50 -5.65 -4.51
C PRO A 7 -15.28 -6.79 -3.51
N SER A 8 -16.09 -6.86 -2.45
CA SER A 8 -16.15 -8.01 -1.55
C SER A 8 -17.37 -8.88 -1.86
N GLU A 9 -17.39 -10.11 -1.35
CA GLU A 9 -18.45 -11.10 -1.63
C GLU A 9 -19.83 -10.75 -1.03
N GLY A 10 -19.99 -9.54 -0.47
CA GLY A 10 -21.27 -9.02 0.01
C GLY A 10 -21.11 -7.85 0.98
N PRO A 11 -22.23 -7.22 1.40
CA PRO A 11 -22.20 -6.14 2.39
C PRO A 11 -21.56 -6.62 3.70
N GLY A 12 -20.44 -6.01 4.09
CA GLY A 12 -19.73 -6.35 5.33
C GLY A 12 -18.75 -7.52 5.24
N ALA A 13 -18.59 -8.15 4.08
CA ALA A 13 -17.54 -9.15 3.87
C ALA A 13 -16.15 -8.48 3.94
N VAL A 14 -15.27 -9.01 4.79
CA VAL A 14 -13.90 -8.50 5.00
C VAL A 14 -12.95 -9.24 4.08
N LEU A 15 -12.20 -8.48 3.28
CA LEU A 15 -11.15 -9.00 2.42
C LEU A 15 -10.01 -9.57 3.28
N ARG A 16 -9.56 -10.77 2.94
CA ARG A 16 -8.46 -11.46 3.62
C ARG A 16 -7.22 -11.47 2.74
N ASP A 17 -6.10 -11.85 3.32
CA ASP A 17 -4.84 -11.98 2.57
C ASP A 17 -4.96 -12.99 1.42
N SER A 18 -5.77 -14.05 1.58
CA SER A 18 -6.09 -14.99 0.50
C SER A 18 -6.80 -14.35 -0.70
N ASP A 19 -7.44 -13.19 -0.52
CA ASP A 19 -8.12 -12.44 -1.58
C ASP A 19 -7.15 -11.53 -2.35
N PHE A 20 -5.85 -11.62 -2.10
CA PHE A 20 -4.82 -10.76 -2.67
C PHE A 20 -4.92 -10.57 -4.19
N ALA A 21 -5.19 -11.66 -4.90
CA ALA A 21 -5.32 -11.66 -6.36
C ALA A 21 -6.59 -10.94 -6.85
N LYS A 22 -7.63 -10.84 -6.02
CA LYS A 22 -8.93 -10.22 -6.34
C LYS A 22 -8.92 -8.69 -6.28
N ARG A 23 -7.83 -8.07 -5.82
CA ARG A 23 -7.71 -6.61 -5.75
C ARG A 23 -7.98 -5.95 -7.09
N GLN A 24 -8.82 -4.93 -7.03
CA GLN A 24 -9.07 -4.04 -8.15
C GLN A 24 -8.78 -2.60 -7.70
N PRO A 25 -7.85 -1.91 -8.37
CA PRO A 25 -7.63 -0.49 -8.12
C PRO A 25 -8.87 0.32 -8.52
N ALA A 26 -9.10 1.44 -7.84
CA ALA A 26 -10.17 2.36 -8.19
C ALA A 26 -9.96 2.89 -9.63
N PRO A 27 -11.00 2.88 -10.49
CA PRO A 27 -10.88 3.33 -11.87
C PRO A 27 -10.32 4.75 -12.00
N GLY A 28 -9.34 4.96 -12.88
CA GLY A 28 -8.72 6.26 -13.11
C GLY A 28 -7.79 6.74 -11.99
N SER A 29 -7.48 5.87 -11.02
CA SER A 29 -6.49 6.16 -9.98
C SER A 29 -5.08 5.76 -10.44
N LYS A 30 -4.05 6.42 -9.88
CA LYS A 30 -2.64 6.04 -10.11
C LYS A 30 -2.31 4.59 -9.75
N TYR A 31 -3.20 3.90 -9.03
CA TYR A 31 -2.99 2.52 -8.58
C TYR A 31 -3.23 1.48 -9.67
N GLU A 32 -3.88 1.85 -10.79
CA GLU A 32 -3.96 1.00 -11.98
C GLU A 32 -2.57 0.69 -12.52
N LEU A 33 -1.74 1.73 -12.72
CA LEU A 33 -0.35 1.58 -13.16
C LEU A 33 0.48 0.71 -12.20
N TRP A 34 0.24 0.84 -10.88
CA TRP A 34 0.94 0.01 -9.91
C TRP A 34 0.57 -1.46 -10.05
N ARG A 35 -0.70 -1.77 -10.31
CA ARG A 35 -1.16 -3.13 -10.55
C ARG A 35 -0.58 -3.69 -11.84
N GLU A 36 -0.52 -2.90 -12.90
CA GLU A 36 0.12 -3.30 -14.17
C GLU A 36 1.61 -3.61 -13.97
N LEU A 37 2.33 -2.80 -13.18
CA LEU A 37 3.73 -3.05 -12.84
C LEU A 37 3.91 -4.33 -12.01
N GLU A 38 3.02 -4.59 -11.05
CA GLU A 38 2.98 -5.85 -10.29
C GLU A 38 2.85 -7.06 -11.24
N GLU A 39 1.89 -7.01 -12.16
CA GLU A 39 1.65 -8.08 -13.13
C GLU A 39 2.84 -8.26 -14.08
N LEU A 40 3.45 -7.16 -14.54
CA LEU A 40 4.63 -7.19 -15.40
C LEU A 40 5.83 -7.85 -14.70
N VAL A 41 6.10 -7.49 -13.44
CA VAL A 41 7.19 -8.09 -12.66
C VAL A 41 7.01 -9.60 -12.53
N MET A 42 5.79 -10.04 -12.20
CA MET A 42 5.49 -11.47 -12.06
C MET A 42 5.56 -12.20 -13.40
N GLY A 43 5.06 -11.60 -14.48
CA GLY A 43 5.05 -12.21 -15.81
C GLY A 43 6.42 -12.28 -16.49
N CYS A 44 7.28 -11.28 -16.26
CA CYS A 44 8.60 -11.21 -16.89
C CYS A 44 9.67 -11.97 -16.11
N PHE A 45 9.73 -11.80 -14.79
CA PHE A 45 10.85 -12.27 -13.99
C PHE A 45 10.60 -13.61 -13.32
N ASN A 46 9.35 -14.04 -13.14
CA ASN A 46 9.05 -15.29 -12.44
C ASN A 46 8.57 -16.40 -13.39
N ARG A 47 9.06 -16.40 -14.63
CA ARG A 47 8.81 -17.44 -15.65
C ARG A 47 9.90 -18.52 -15.67
N GLU A 48 9.57 -19.66 -16.25
CA GLU A 48 10.53 -20.75 -16.46
C GLU A 48 11.75 -20.27 -17.28
N GLY A 49 12.95 -20.60 -16.81
CA GLY A 49 14.21 -20.17 -17.43
C GLY A 49 14.64 -18.73 -17.09
N SER A 50 13.90 -18.01 -16.23
CA SER A 50 14.35 -16.69 -15.75
C SER A 50 15.59 -16.80 -14.85
N GLN A 51 16.57 -15.93 -15.07
CA GLN A 51 17.79 -15.84 -14.27
C GLN A 51 17.65 -14.90 -13.06
N VAL A 52 16.54 -14.17 -12.99
CA VAL A 52 16.25 -13.20 -11.92
C VAL A 52 14.91 -13.54 -11.30
N LYS A 53 14.72 -13.22 -10.02
CA LYS A 53 13.44 -13.42 -9.33
C LYS A 53 12.89 -12.08 -8.88
N GLY A 54 11.67 -11.76 -9.32
CA GLY A 54 10.97 -10.55 -8.93
C GLY A 54 10.18 -10.76 -7.64
N PHE A 55 10.25 -9.82 -6.72
CA PHE A 55 9.44 -9.79 -5.50
C PHE A 55 8.60 -8.51 -5.45
N ILE A 56 7.36 -8.65 -5.02
CA ILE A 56 6.45 -7.53 -4.79
C ILE A 56 6.20 -7.47 -3.29
N VAL A 57 6.56 -6.33 -2.69
CA VAL A 57 6.43 -6.12 -1.25
C VAL A 57 5.20 -5.25 -0.97
N ALA A 58 4.23 -5.88 -0.33
CA ALA A 58 2.94 -5.34 0.07
C ALA A 58 2.99 -4.49 1.34
N ALA A 59 3.81 -3.43 1.39
CA ALA A 59 3.88 -2.62 2.60
C ALA A 59 2.54 -1.92 2.88
N SER A 60 2.17 -1.84 4.16
CA SER A 60 1.08 -0.97 4.60
C SER A 60 1.48 0.51 4.52
N ALA A 61 0.65 1.40 5.04
CA ALA A 61 0.96 2.82 5.04
C ALA A 61 2.24 3.08 5.87
N MET A 62 3.29 3.55 5.18
CA MET A 62 4.63 3.70 5.78
C MET A 62 4.79 5.08 6.41
N TYR A 63 5.63 5.19 7.43
CA TYR A 63 5.99 6.47 8.04
C TYR A 63 7.45 6.50 8.53
N GLY A 64 7.95 7.70 8.79
CA GLY A 64 9.29 7.93 9.34
C GLY A 64 10.35 8.32 8.30
N ASP A 65 11.51 8.78 8.77
CA ASP A 65 12.68 9.20 7.97
C ASP A 65 12.38 10.03 6.70
N GLY A 66 11.43 10.96 6.76
CA GLY A 66 11.10 11.85 5.64
C GLY A 66 10.15 11.25 4.58
N GLU A 67 9.44 10.17 4.91
CA GLU A 67 8.33 9.65 4.10
C GLU A 67 7.25 10.72 3.83
N LEU A 68 6.68 10.73 2.62
CA LEU A 68 5.84 11.81 2.09
C LEU A 68 4.35 11.72 2.47
N THR A 69 3.82 10.53 2.71
CA THR A 69 2.40 10.28 3.00
C THR A 69 1.97 10.94 4.31
N PHE A 70 2.72 10.70 5.40
CA PHE A 70 2.41 11.29 6.70
C PHE A 70 3.35 12.43 7.11
N GLY A 71 4.50 12.58 6.45
CA GLY A 71 5.49 13.61 6.77
C GLY A 71 4.90 15.01 6.92
N PRO A 72 4.17 15.53 5.90
CA PRO A 72 3.54 16.85 5.99
C PRO A 72 2.50 16.96 7.09
N MET A 73 1.76 15.88 7.37
CA MET A 73 0.76 15.87 8.45
C MET A 73 1.43 16.00 9.81
N PHE A 74 2.50 15.23 10.05
CA PHE A 74 3.27 15.31 11.29
C PHE A 74 3.97 16.67 11.44
N GLN A 75 4.54 17.20 10.36
CA GLN A 75 5.14 18.53 10.37
C GLN A 75 4.12 19.62 10.72
N ASN A 76 2.96 19.60 10.08
CA ASN A 76 1.89 20.57 10.35
C ASN A 76 1.42 20.49 11.80
N ALA A 77 1.25 19.27 12.33
CA ALA A 77 0.86 19.06 13.73
C ALA A 77 1.94 19.57 14.69
N TRP A 78 3.22 19.33 14.39
CA TRP A 78 4.35 19.83 15.16
C TRP A 78 4.43 21.37 15.16
N CYS A 79 4.18 21.99 14.02
CA CYS A 79 4.15 23.44 13.88
C CYS A 79 2.86 24.10 14.40
N GLY A 80 1.92 23.32 14.95
CA GLY A 80 0.66 23.84 15.51
C GLY A 80 -0.35 24.34 14.46
N VAL A 81 -0.23 23.92 13.20
CA VAL A 81 -1.17 24.28 12.14
C VAL A 81 -2.54 23.67 12.47
N GLN A 82 -3.59 24.48 12.53
CA GLN A 82 -4.94 24.01 12.90
C GLN A 82 -5.78 23.53 11.70
N GLU A 83 -5.34 23.82 10.47
CA GLU A 83 -6.04 23.49 9.23
C GLU A 83 -5.61 22.11 8.69
N HIS A 84 -5.96 21.05 9.42
CA HIS A 84 -5.76 19.68 8.93
C HIS A 84 -6.94 19.21 8.09
N LYS A 85 -6.66 18.59 6.93
CA LYS A 85 -7.70 17.99 6.09
C LYS A 85 -8.22 16.70 6.73
N ILE A 86 -9.43 16.74 7.27
CA ILE A 86 -10.11 15.56 7.82
C ILE A 86 -11.08 15.02 6.75
N LEU A 87 -10.79 13.83 6.22
CA LEU A 87 -11.56 13.23 5.12
C LEU A 87 -12.76 12.40 5.59
N ALA A 88 -12.78 11.99 6.86
CA ALA A 88 -13.78 11.10 7.43
C ALA A 88 -13.85 11.27 8.95
N PRO A 89 -14.85 10.69 9.65
CA PRO A 89 -15.02 10.81 11.12
C PRO A 89 -13.87 10.23 11.99
N GLY A 90 -12.80 9.71 11.40
CA GLY A 90 -11.62 9.21 12.13
C GLY A 90 -11.79 7.82 12.75
N THR A 91 -12.84 7.07 12.41
CA THR A 91 -13.07 5.71 12.91
C THR A 91 -12.28 4.63 12.14
N ASN A 92 -11.50 5.03 11.14
CA ASN A 92 -10.68 4.14 10.33
C ASN A 92 -9.48 3.61 11.13
N ARG A 93 -9.21 2.32 10.99
CA ARG A 93 -7.99 1.66 11.50
C ARG A 93 -7.05 1.41 10.34
N VAL A 94 -5.93 2.12 10.31
CA VAL A 94 -4.92 1.99 9.25
C VAL A 94 -3.68 1.37 9.87
N PRO A 95 -3.26 0.17 9.44
CA PRO A 95 -1.98 -0.39 9.88
C PRO A 95 -0.85 0.51 9.37
N LEU A 96 0.11 0.81 10.24
CA LEU A 96 1.29 1.60 9.91
C LEU A 96 2.56 0.80 10.14
N VAL A 97 3.58 1.04 9.33
CA VAL A 97 4.92 0.45 9.52
C VAL A 97 5.99 1.51 9.34
N HIS A 98 7.00 1.51 10.21
CA HIS A 98 8.11 2.45 10.08
C HIS A 98 9.00 2.03 8.90
N VAL A 99 9.48 2.99 8.10
CA VAL A 99 10.30 2.71 6.89
C VAL A 99 11.54 1.87 7.18
N ARG A 100 12.21 2.08 8.32
CA ARG A 100 13.36 1.26 8.77
C ARG A 100 12.99 -0.20 9.01
N ASP A 101 11.82 -0.45 9.59
CA ASP A 101 11.39 -1.82 9.88
C ASP A 101 11.03 -2.54 8.58
N MET A 102 10.39 -1.83 7.65
CA MET A 102 10.17 -2.36 6.30
C MET A 102 11.49 -2.70 5.61
N ALA A 103 12.49 -1.80 5.63
CA ALA A 103 13.79 -2.05 5.02
C ALA A 103 14.51 -3.27 5.63
N ARG A 104 14.42 -3.45 6.96
CA ARG A 104 14.99 -4.62 7.66
C ARG A 104 14.32 -5.92 7.23
N LEU A 105 12.99 -5.90 7.06
CA LEU A 105 12.21 -7.07 6.62
C LEU A 105 12.50 -7.43 5.16
N VAL A 106 12.55 -6.45 4.25
CA VAL A 106 12.84 -6.70 2.83
C VAL A 106 14.24 -7.28 2.63
N ARG A 107 15.22 -6.86 3.44
CA ARG A 107 16.58 -7.42 3.38
C ARG A 107 16.63 -8.93 3.65
N GLN A 108 15.61 -9.50 4.28
CA GLN A 108 15.53 -10.93 4.59
C GLN A 108 14.79 -11.74 3.52
N VAL A 109 14.25 -11.07 2.48
CA VAL A 109 13.57 -11.70 1.34
C VAL A 109 14.60 -12.15 0.31
#